data_AF-A0A842KLP3-F1
#
_entry.id   AF-A0A842KLP3-F1
#
_cell.length_a   1.000
_cell.length_b   1.000
_cell.length_c   1.000
_cell.angle_alpha   90.00
_cell.angle_beta   90.00
_cell.angle_gamma   90.00
#
_symmetry.space_group_name_H-M   'P 1'
#
loop_
_entity.id
_entity.type
_entity.pdbx_description
1 polymer ?
#
loop_
_entity_poly.entity_id
_entity_poly.type
_entity_poly.pdbx_seq_one_letter_code
_entity_poly.pdbx_strand_id
1 'polypeptide(L)'
;MRSIDRIMIFLLAAVAIICCMSVASACEICGYKYEEVCDGTSFVKHPVSGWTIYLFNQPVPAGTVPGPNVPGYLAQTTTGVDGKYCFKFDNYGKYYVYEEVRSGWSQLTGGLYPATSFYVVTISSSYRSATGKNFVNKKNDICYRGETAWAANGNIPLVYRYVSKGNWATYTKYEGTKKTVKIYAGQTIDVGTATFSAPVNGKVTITINLKNGVSFADVKENLKIQGYAAVPPAQNPAPGKFTTYKGTISGSSTTVTVPQYAYYGIHLDVKVPCSLK
;
A
#
# COMPACT_ATOMS: atom_id res chain seq x y z
N MET A 1 20.48 -6.25 -89.45
CA MET A 1 21.07 -5.03 -88.87
C MET A 1 20.00 -4.31 -88.06
N ARG A 2 20.22 -4.22 -86.73
CA ARG A 2 19.56 -3.32 -85.74
C ARG A 2 18.04 -3.38 -85.55
N SER A 3 17.59 -3.84 -84.39
CA SER A 3 16.96 -2.98 -83.37
C SER A 3 16.37 -3.82 -82.23
N ILE A 4 17.25 -4.20 -81.31
CA ILE A 4 16.90 -4.50 -79.92
C ILE A 4 16.51 -3.17 -79.23
N ASP A 5 15.61 -3.23 -78.24
CA ASP A 5 15.42 -2.24 -77.15
C ASP A 5 14.74 -0.89 -77.39
N ARG A 6 13.43 -0.83 -77.66
CA ARG A 6 12.65 0.39 -77.30
C ARG A 6 11.20 0.23 -76.80
N ILE A 7 10.63 -0.98 -76.75
CA ILE A 7 9.18 -1.12 -76.42
C ILE A 7 8.92 -1.74 -75.04
N MET A 8 9.93 -2.34 -74.38
CA MET A 8 9.75 -2.99 -73.07
C MET A 8 10.44 -2.27 -71.90
N ILE A 9 10.69 -0.96 -72.03
CA ILE A 9 11.18 -0.09 -70.94
C ILE A 9 10.27 1.14 -70.85
N PHE A 10 8.95 0.97 -70.82
CA PHE A 10 8.04 2.08 -70.46
C PHE A 10 6.75 1.63 -69.74
N LEU A 11 6.56 0.32 -69.49
CA LEU A 11 5.38 -0.19 -68.78
C LEU A 11 5.69 -0.89 -67.44
N LEU A 12 6.87 -0.62 -66.88
CA LEU A 12 7.27 -1.08 -65.54
C LEU A 12 7.93 0.03 -64.71
N ALA A 13 7.57 1.29 -64.99
CA ALA A 13 7.99 2.46 -64.22
C ALA A 13 6.81 3.32 -63.73
N ALA A 14 5.60 2.77 -63.69
CA ALA A 14 4.40 3.46 -63.17
C ALA A 14 3.76 2.77 -61.95
N VAL A 15 4.34 1.68 -61.44
CA VAL A 15 3.88 1.00 -60.20
C VAL A 15 5.06 0.62 -59.30
N ALA A 16 6.08 1.47 -59.25
CA ALA A 16 7.15 1.42 -58.25
C ALA A 16 7.45 2.81 -57.68
N ILE A 17 6.48 3.72 -57.80
CA ILE A 17 6.43 5.04 -57.13
C ILE A 17 5.00 5.20 -56.57
N ILE A 18 4.46 4.16 -55.93
CA ILE A 18 3.53 4.38 -54.82
C ILE A 18 4.42 4.45 -53.60
N CYS A 19 5.03 5.64 -53.50
CA CYS A 19 5.27 6.34 -52.27
C CYS A 19 5.70 5.44 -51.11
N CYS A 20 7.02 5.34 -50.97
CA CYS A 20 7.69 5.29 -49.68
C CYS A 20 7.32 6.56 -48.87
N MET A 21 6.02 6.82 -48.66
CA MET A 21 5.55 7.68 -47.59
C MET A 21 6.08 6.97 -46.37
N SER A 22 7.11 7.57 -45.79
CA SER A 22 7.32 7.50 -44.36
C SER A 22 5.94 7.50 -43.72
N VAL A 23 5.53 6.36 -43.13
CA VAL A 23 4.54 6.45 -42.07
C VAL A 23 5.23 7.34 -41.05
N ALA A 24 4.93 8.63 -41.07
CA ALA A 24 5.51 9.56 -40.14
C ALA A 24 5.11 9.00 -38.77
N SER A 25 6.05 8.37 -38.05
CA SER A 25 5.77 7.59 -36.83
C SER A 25 4.74 8.30 -35.96
N ALA A 26 3.53 7.75 -35.83
CA ALA A 26 2.44 8.43 -35.13
C ALA A 26 2.92 9.02 -33.79
N CYS A 27 2.45 10.22 -33.45
CA CYS A 27 2.81 10.82 -32.19
C CYS A 27 2.26 9.96 -31.05
N GLU A 28 3.01 9.85 -29.96
CA GLU A 28 2.60 9.03 -28.82
C GLU A 28 2.82 9.72 -27.48
N ILE A 29 1.90 9.44 -26.56
CA ILE A 29 2.06 9.76 -25.14
C ILE A 29 1.83 8.47 -24.35
N CYS A 30 2.86 8.00 -23.66
CA CYS A 30 2.87 6.74 -22.94
C CYS A 30 3.37 6.90 -21.50
N GLY A 31 2.89 6.01 -20.65
CA GLY A 31 3.32 5.90 -19.27
C GLY A 31 2.85 4.61 -18.63
N TYR A 32 3.03 4.53 -17.31
CA TYR A 32 2.61 3.40 -16.49
C TYR A 32 1.79 3.87 -15.30
N LYS A 33 0.89 3.03 -14.84
CA LYS A 33 0.19 3.17 -13.57
C LYS A 33 0.80 2.23 -12.54
N TYR A 34 1.16 2.78 -11.39
CA TYR A 34 1.74 2.03 -10.27
C TYR A 34 0.95 2.22 -8.97
N GLU A 35 1.12 1.26 -8.08
CA GLU A 35 0.75 1.33 -6.67
C GLU A 35 1.99 1.56 -5.81
N GLU A 36 1.94 2.55 -4.92
CA GLU A 36 2.91 2.65 -3.82
C GLU A 36 2.42 1.78 -2.66
N VAL A 37 3.10 0.65 -2.43
CA VAL A 37 2.89 -0.22 -1.27
C VAL A 37 4.00 0.03 -0.24
N CYS A 38 3.68 0.03 1.06
CA CYS A 38 4.66 0.34 2.11
C CYS A 38 5.37 -0.90 2.68
N ASP A 39 5.66 -1.87 1.83
CA ASP A 39 6.52 -3.02 2.15
C ASP A 39 8.03 -2.68 1.96
N GLY A 40 8.34 -1.45 1.55
CA GLY A 40 9.70 -0.97 1.32
C GLY A 40 10.26 -1.30 -0.07
N THR A 41 9.47 -1.95 -0.92
CA THR A 41 9.83 -2.18 -2.32
C THR A 41 9.42 -0.98 -3.19
N SER A 42 10.15 -0.75 -4.29
CA SER A 42 9.86 0.38 -5.18
C SER A 42 8.53 0.21 -5.92
N PHE A 43 7.74 1.28 -6.05
CA PHE A 43 6.45 1.29 -6.77
C PHE A 43 6.51 0.73 -8.19
N VAL A 44 7.65 0.82 -8.87
CA VAL A 44 7.79 0.29 -10.25
C VAL A 44 7.59 -1.23 -10.33
N LYS A 45 7.67 -1.93 -9.19
CA LYS A 45 7.40 -3.36 -9.08
C LYS A 45 5.92 -3.70 -8.93
N HIS A 46 5.05 -2.69 -8.80
CA HIS A 46 3.62 -2.84 -8.52
C HIS A 46 2.76 -2.17 -9.59
N PRO A 47 2.79 -2.67 -10.84
CA PRO A 47 1.94 -2.14 -11.90
C PRO A 47 0.45 -2.38 -11.59
N VAL A 48 -0.39 -1.42 -11.97
CA VAL A 48 -1.84 -1.50 -11.76
C VAL A 48 -2.56 -1.54 -13.10
N SER A 49 -3.23 -2.65 -13.36
CA SER A 49 -4.10 -2.85 -14.51
C SER A 49 -5.48 -2.25 -14.31
N GLY A 50 -6.17 -1.96 -15.41
CA GLY A 50 -7.58 -1.61 -15.39
C GLY A 50 -7.85 -0.16 -15.01
N TRP A 51 -6.85 0.72 -14.98
CA TRP A 51 -7.01 2.14 -14.66
C TRP A 51 -7.30 2.96 -15.91
N THR A 52 -8.37 3.77 -15.89
CA THR A 52 -8.70 4.63 -17.03
C THR A 52 -7.80 5.86 -17.03
N ILE A 53 -7.16 6.11 -18.18
CA ILE A 53 -6.35 7.30 -18.43
C ILE A 53 -7.03 8.11 -19.53
N TYR A 54 -7.07 9.42 -19.39
CA TYR A 54 -7.74 10.35 -20.30
C TYR A 54 -6.74 11.31 -20.94
N LEU A 55 -6.98 11.62 -22.21
CA LEU A 55 -6.26 12.61 -22.99
C LEU A 55 -7.17 13.79 -23.33
N PHE A 56 -6.69 15.01 -23.08
CA PHE A 56 -7.38 16.26 -23.36
C PHE A 56 -6.52 17.23 -24.18
N ASN A 57 -7.16 18.10 -24.97
CA ASN A 57 -6.48 19.21 -25.69
C ASN A 57 -6.45 20.53 -24.89
N GLN A 58 -7.08 20.57 -23.72
CA GLN A 58 -7.11 21.72 -22.81
C GLN A 58 -7.20 21.22 -21.36
N PRO A 59 -6.86 22.04 -20.35
CA PRO A 59 -6.93 21.60 -18.97
C PRO A 59 -8.38 21.32 -18.55
N VAL A 60 -8.59 20.25 -17.78
CA VAL A 60 -9.88 19.99 -17.12
C VAL A 60 -10.18 21.15 -16.17
N PRO A 61 -11.40 21.73 -16.18
CA PRO A 61 -11.76 22.81 -15.27
C PRO A 61 -11.53 22.44 -13.80
N ALA A 62 -11.03 23.39 -13.01
CA ALA A 62 -10.77 23.17 -11.59
C ALA A 62 -12.03 22.66 -10.86
N GLY A 63 -11.88 21.63 -10.03
CA GLY A 63 -12.99 21.01 -9.30
C GLY A 63 -13.82 20.01 -10.12
N THR A 64 -13.49 19.77 -11.39
CA THR A 64 -14.18 18.78 -12.24
C THR A 64 -13.41 17.45 -12.27
N VAL A 65 -14.14 16.33 -12.16
CA VAL A 65 -13.56 14.99 -12.31
C VAL A 65 -13.31 14.71 -13.80
N PRO A 66 -12.10 14.27 -14.22
CA PRO A 66 -11.83 13.91 -15.60
C PRO A 66 -12.76 12.80 -16.12
N GLY A 67 -13.25 12.95 -17.34
CA GLY A 67 -14.11 11.95 -18.00
C GLY A 67 -14.49 12.34 -19.44
N PRO A 68 -15.15 11.45 -20.18
CA PRO A 68 -15.45 11.65 -21.61
C PRO A 68 -16.42 12.80 -21.91
N ASN A 69 -17.17 13.25 -20.90
CA ASN A 69 -18.14 14.35 -21.04
C ASN A 69 -17.57 15.73 -20.67
N VAL A 70 -16.27 15.82 -20.39
CA VAL A 70 -15.60 17.05 -19.96
C VAL A 70 -15.03 17.80 -21.17
N PRO A 71 -15.14 19.15 -21.24
CA PRO A 71 -14.60 19.93 -22.36
C PRO A 71 -13.14 19.62 -22.66
N GLY A 72 -12.85 19.43 -23.95
CA GLY A 72 -11.53 19.12 -24.47
C GLY A 72 -11.08 17.67 -24.39
N TYR A 73 -11.96 16.76 -23.95
CA TYR A 73 -11.73 15.33 -24.05
C TYR A 73 -11.42 14.92 -25.49
N LEU A 74 -10.40 14.07 -25.68
CA LEU A 74 -10.01 13.53 -26.98
C LEU A 74 -10.15 12.01 -27.02
N ALA A 75 -9.64 11.32 -26.00
CA ALA A 75 -9.58 9.87 -25.96
C ALA A 75 -9.39 9.38 -24.53
N GLN A 76 -9.68 8.08 -24.32
CA GLN A 76 -9.30 7.35 -23.12
C GLN A 76 -8.68 6.01 -23.49
N THR A 77 -7.93 5.45 -22.55
CA THR A 77 -7.42 4.09 -22.61
C THR A 77 -7.42 3.48 -21.22
N THR A 78 -7.19 2.18 -21.12
CA THR A 78 -7.14 1.46 -19.86
C THR A 78 -5.77 0.80 -19.72
N THR A 79 -5.18 0.88 -18.53
CA THR A 79 -3.85 0.31 -18.30
C THR A 79 -3.87 -1.21 -18.42
N GLY A 80 -2.85 -1.76 -19.08
CA GLY A 80 -2.65 -3.21 -19.23
C GLY A 80 -2.19 -3.90 -17.95
N VAL A 81 -1.98 -5.21 -18.01
CA VAL A 81 -1.50 -6.04 -16.88
C VAL A 81 -0.14 -5.60 -16.34
N ASP A 82 0.68 -5.00 -17.19
CA ASP A 82 1.97 -4.39 -16.87
C ASP A 82 1.84 -2.93 -16.41
N GLY A 83 0.62 -2.43 -16.25
CA GLY A 83 0.31 -1.05 -15.87
C GLY A 83 0.48 -0.05 -17.02
N LYS A 84 0.87 -0.49 -18.22
CA LYS A 84 1.18 0.41 -19.33
C LYS A 84 -0.06 1.01 -19.95
N TYR A 85 0.03 2.26 -20.38
CA TYR A 85 -0.92 2.91 -21.25
C TYR A 85 -0.21 3.72 -22.34
N CYS A 86 -0.86 3.88 -23.50
CA CYS A 86 -0.37 4.70 -24.60
C CYS A 86 -1.53 5.32 -25.39
N PHE A 87 -1.38 6.58 -25.77
CA PHE A 87 -2.18 7.24 -26.82
C PHE A 87 -1.36 7.36 -28.09
N LYS A 88 -1.96 7.10 -29.24
CA LYS A 88 -1.37 7.32 -30.57
C LYS A 88 -2.25 8.25 -31.38
N PHE A 89 -1.67 9.28 -31.99
CA PHE A 89 -2.39 10.31 -32.75
C PHE A 89 -1.43 11.06 -33.69
N ASP A 90 -1.96 11.83 -34.64
CA ASP A 90 -1.12 12.48 -35.66
C ASP A 90 -0.98 14.00 -35.50
N ASN A 91 -1.79 14.60 -34.64
CA ASN A 91 -1.82 16.05 -34.46
C ASN A 91 -0.71 16.55 -33.53
N TYR A 92 -0.14 17.71 -33.86
CA TYR A 92 0.74 18.46 -32.96
C TYR A 92 -0.07 19.38 -32.06
N GLY A 93 0.46 19.69 -30.89
CA GLY A 93 -0.22 20.57 -29.96
C GLY A 93 0.12 20.30 -28.50
N LYS A 94 -0.61 21.00 -27.63
CA LYS A 94 -0.51 20.85 -26.19
C LYS A 94 -1.61 19.91 -25.70
N TYR A 95 -1.22 18.94 -24.90
CA TYR A 95 -2.07 17.88 -24.39
C TYR A 95 -1.98 17.79 -22.88
N TYR A 96 -3.07 17.34 -22.28
CA TYR A 96 -3.22 17.14 -20.85
C TYR A 96 -3.62 15.70 -20.58
N VAL A 97 -2.86 15.00 -19.75
CA VAL A 97 -3.09 13.59 -19.43
C VAL A 97 -3.53 13.49 -17.98
N TYR A 98 -4.69 12.89 -17.76
CA TYR A 98 -5.27 12.66 -16.44
C TYR A 98 -5.50 11.17 -16.22
N GLU A 99 -5.57 10.74 -14.97
CA GLU A 99 -6.11 9.44 -14.61
C GLU A 99 -7.52 9.58 -14.02
N GLU A 100 -8.29 8.50 -14.00
CA GLU A 100 -9.56 8.48 -13.25
C GLU A 100 -9.32 8.63 -11.75
N VAL A 101 -10.31 9.23 -11.09
CA VAL A 101 -10.39 9.24 -9.63
C VAL A 101 -11.11 7.97 -9.20
N ARG A 102 -10.39 7.08 -8.51
CA ARG A 102 -10.93 5.81 -8.01
C ARG A 102 -11.14 5.87 -6.51
N SER A 103 -12.35 5.51 -6.05
CA SER A 103 -12.66 5.44 -4.62
C SER A 103 -11.70 4.49 -3.88
N GLY A 104 -11.28 4.87 -2.68
CA GLY A 104 -10.31 4.11 -1.90
C GLY A 104 -8.85 4.27 -2.36
N TRP A 105 -8.54 5.22 -3.24
CA TRP A 105 -7.18 5.54 -3.66
C TRP A 105 -6.88 7.03 -3.55
N SER A 106 -5.60 7.36 -3.34
CA SER A 106 -5.06 8.71 -3.39
C SER A 106 -3.89 8.75 -4.36
N GLN A 107 -3.95 9.66 -5.32
CA GLN A 107 -2.84 9.95 -6.20
C GLN A 107 -1.70 10.62 -5.41
N LEU A 108 -0.48 10.18 -5.65
CA LEU A 108 0.72 10.73 -5.02
C LEU A 108 1.36 11.75 -5.97
N THR A 109 1.75 12.90 -5.42
CA THR A 109 2.44 13.96 -6.16
C THR A 109 3.65 14.49 -5.39
N GLY A 110 4.63 15.04 -6.11
CA GLY A 110 5.83 15.65 -5.54
C GLY A 110 6.93 14.66 -5.13
N GLY A 111 8.14 15.18 -4.89
CA GLY A 111 9.30 14.36 -4.52
C GLY A 111 9.67 13.36 -5.62
N LEU A 112 9.61 12.06 -5.30
CA LEU A 112 9.85 10.96 -6.24
C LEU A 112 8.66 10.69 -7.19
N TYR A 113 7.51 11.32 -6.95
CA TYR A 113 6.27 11.15 -7.71
C TYR A 113 6.07 12.29 -8.73
N PRO A 114 5.09 12.16 -9.64
CA PRO A 114 4.78 13.23 -10.59
C PRO A 114 4.51 14.56 -9.88
N ALA A 115 5.02 15.67 -10.40
CA ALA A 115 4.92 16.97 -9.73
C ALA A 115 3.47 17.45 -9.53
N THR A 116 2.55 17.03 -10.41
CA THR A 116 1.15 17.45 -10.45
C THR A 116 0.23 16.23 -10.62
N SER A 117 -1.07 16.42 -10.38
CA SER A 117 -2.08 15.36 -10.53
C SER A 117 -2.37 14.97 -12.00
N PHE A 118 -1.74 15.66 -12.95
CA PHE A 118 -1.86 15.42 -14.39
C PHE A 118 -0.56 15.83 -15.09
N TYR A 119 -0.40 15.42 -16.34
CA TYR A 119 0.74 15.81 -17.16
C TYR A 119 0.35 16.84 -18.21
N VAL A 120 1.26 17.76 -18.50
CA VAL A 120 1.20 18.65 -19.66
C VAL A 120 2.27 18.23 -20.65
N VAL A 121 1.87 17.95 -21.89
CA VAL A 121 2.78 17.46 -22.94
C VAL A 121 2.59 18.29 -24.19
N THR A 122 3.65 18.87 -24.72
CA THR A 122 3.63 19.55 -26.03
C THR A 122 4.25 18.63 -27.05
N ILE A 123 3.46 18.16 -28.01
CA ILE A 123 3.93 17.37 -29.15
C ILE A 123 4.18 18.30 -30.33
N SER A 124 5.30 18.11 -31.02
CA SER A 124 5.72 18.89 -32.19
C SER A 124 6.37 17.98 -33.23
N SER A 125 6.71 18.54 -34.39
CA SER A 125 7.46 17.81 -35.43
C SER A 125 8.83 17.29 -34.94
N SER A 126 9.46 17.97 -33.99
CA SER A 126 10.74 17.56 -33.39
C SER A 126 10.61 16.71 -32.13
N TYR A 127 9.40 16.62 -31.54
CA TYR A 127 9.12 15.84 -30.34
C TYR A 127 7.80 15.10 -30.49
N ARG A 128 7.89 13.87 -30.99
CA ARG A 128 6.74 13.05 -31.38
C ARG A 128 6.45 11.89 -30.41
N SER A 129 7.34 11.62 -29.45
CA SER A 129 7.15 10.57 -28.45
C SER A 129 7.41 11.10 -27.06
N ALA A 130 6.37 11.06 -26.23
CA ALA A 130 6.42 11.44 -24.83
C ALA A 130 6.20 10.21 -23.94
N THR A 131 7.29 9.68 -23.40
CA THR A 131 7.27 8.55 -22.48
C THR A 131 7.43 9.00 -21.02
N GLY A 132 7.31 8.06 -20.07
CA GLY A 132 7.55 8.33 -18.65
C GLY A 132 6.45 9.15 -17.95
N LYS A 133 5.25 9.23 -18.54
CA LYS A 133 4.09 9.92 -17.93
C LYS A 133 3.39 9.02 -16.92
N ASN A 134 4.08 8.65 -15.85
CA ASN A 134 3.63 7.62 -14.93
C ASN A 134 2.68 8.17 -13.84
N PHE A 135 1.62 7.44 -13.51
CA PHE A 135 0.74 7.78 -12.38
C PHE A 135 0.99 6.82 -11.21
N VAL A 136 1.18 7.34 -10.00
CA VAL A 136 1.43 6.54 -8.79
C VAL A 136 0.36 6.86 -7.76
N ASN A 137 -0.36 5.84 -7.29
CA ASN A 137 -1.41 6.01 -6.29
C ASN A 137 -1.17 5.06 -5.14
N LYS A 138 -1.73 5.41 -4.00
CA LYS A 138 -1.75 4.57 -2.80
C LYS A 138 -3.19 4.25 -2.45
N LYS A 139 -3.47 3.02 -2.03
CA LYS A 139 -4.77 2.69 -1.43
C LYS A 139 -4.94 3.48 -0.13
N ASN A 140 -6.12 4.08 0.05
CA ASN A 140 -6.50 4.83 1.24
C ASN A 140 -6.75 3.91 2.43
N ASP A 141 -6.92 2.60 2.16
CA ASP A 141 -6.86 1.59 3.19
C ASP A 141 -5.45 1.50 3.74
N ILE A 142 -5.39 1.70 5.05
CA ILE A 142 -4.19 1.70 5.85
C ILE A 142 -3.28 0.55 5.42
N CYS A 143 -2.16 0.90 4.83
CA CYS A 143 -1.07 -0.02 4.61
C CYS A 143 -0.64 -0.58 5.98
N TYR A 144 -0.64 -1.90 6.13
CA TYR A 144 -0.34 -2.57 7.38
C TYR A 144 0.97 -3.35 7.28
N ARG A 145 1.74 -3.39 8.37
CA ARG A 145 2.84 -4.35 8.57
C ARG A 145 2.52 -5.27 9.74
N GLY A 146 2.94 -6.53 9.66
CA GLY A 146 2.88 -7.44 10.80
C GLY A 146 3.87 -7.00 11.88
N GLU A 147 3.43 -6.97 13.13
CA GLU A 147 4.28 -6.65 14.29
C GLU A 147 3.94 -7.56 15.46
N THR A 148 4.94 -7.83 16.28
CA THR A 148 4.75 -8.41 17.61
C THR A 148 4.46 -7.29 18.61
N ALA A 149 3.48 -7.50 19.49
CA ALA A 149 3.17 -6.60 20.58
C ALA A 149 3.11 -7.29 21.94
N TRP A 150 3.48 -6.54 22.98
CA TRP A 150 3.43 -7.01 24.36
C TRP A 150 2.76 -5.99 25.27
N ALA A 151 1.98 -6.48 26.24
CA ALA A 151 1.53 -5.62 27.35
C ALA A 151 2.72 -5.26 28.24
N ALA A 152 2.84 -3.98 28.58
CA ALA A 152 3.84 -3.46 29.49
C ALA A 152 3.43 -3.64 30.95
N ASN A 153 4.31 -3.27 31.89
CA ASN A 153 3.93 -3.06 33.28
C ASN A 153 3.68 -1.56 33.54
N GLY A 154 2.52 -1.07 33.13
CA GLY A 154 2.15 0.35 33.21
C GLY A 154 2.19 1.04 31.85
N ASN A 155 2.70 2.28 31.80
CA ASN A 155 2.63 3.16 30.63
C ASN A 155 3.99 3.44 29.98
N ILE A 156 5.01 2.66 30.34
CA ILE A 156 6.38 2.81 29.83
C ILE A 156 6.80 1.45 29.25
N PRO A 157 7.33 1.39 28.01
CA PRO A 157 7.78 0.14 27.43
C PRO A 157 9.07 -0.36 28.08
N LEU A 158 9.38 -1.65 27.92
CA LEU A 158 10.68 -2.27 28.26
C LEU A 158 11.12 -2.23 29.74
N VAL A 159 10.23 -1.94 30.69
CA VAL A 159 10.59 -1.89 32.12
C VAL A 159 10.67 -3.30 32.75
N TYR A 160 9.63 -4.12 32.60
CA TYR A 160 9.56 -5.46 33.17
C TYR A 160 9.74 -6.49 32.06
N ARG A 161 10.99 -6.84 31.77
CA ARG A 161 11.38 -7.75 30.68
C ARG A 161 11.72 -9.14 31.19
N TYR A 162 11.40 -10.16 30.39
CA TYR A 162 11.79 -11.55 30.68
C TYR A 162 13.32 -11.73 30.70
N VAL A 163 14.04 -11.03 29.82
CA VAL A 163 15.50 -11.02 29.74
C VAL A 163 16.00 -9.62 29.45
N SER A 164 17.22 -9.30 29.90
CA SER A 164 17.83 -7.98 29.70
C SER A 164 18.42 -7.79 28.28
N LYS A 165 18.83 -8.87 27.60
CA LYS A 165 19.47 -8.83 26.28
C LYS A 165 18.82 -9.82 25.30
N GLY A 166 18.79 -9.47 24.01
CA GLY A 166 18.36 -10.34 22.91
C GLY A 166 16.85 -10.35 22.63
N ASN A 167 15.99 -10.31 23.65
CA ASN A 167 14.52 -10.27 23.48
C ASN A 167 13.90 -9.14 24.31
N TRP A 168 12.90 -8.45 23.78
CA TRP A 168 12.24 -7.30 24.39
C TRP A 168 10.90 -7.63 25.07
N ALA A 169 10.48 -8.90 25.07
CA ALA A 169 9.24 -9.35 25.68
C ALA A 169 9.09 -8.86 27.12
N THR A 170 7.89 -8.35 27.43
CA THR A 170 7.54 -7.82 28.74
C THR A 170 6.46 -8.63 29.43
N TYR A 171 6.34 -8.46 30.74
CA TYR A 171 5.24 -8.99 31.53
C TYR A 171 4.67 -7.91 32.44
N THR A 172 3.40 -8.08 32.82
CA THR A 172 2.67 -7.17 33.69
C THR A 172 2.58 -7.77 35.09
N LYS A 173 2.98 -7.01 36.12
CA LYS A 173 2.66 -7.34 37.52
C LYS A 173 1.21 -6.98 37.79
N TYR A 174 0.46 -7.85 38.45
CA TYR A 174 -0.95 -7.64 38.78
C TYR A 174 -1.19 -7.86 40.28
N GLU A 175 -1.78 -6.86 40.94
CA GLU A 175 -1.86 -6.79 42.41
C GLU A 175 -3.26 -7.12 42.94
N GLY A 176 -4.09 -7.80 42.13
CA GLY A 176 -5.44 -8.20 42.56
C GLY A 176 -6.48 -7.09 42.52
N THR A 177 -6.19 -5.97 41.85
CA THR A 177 -7.11 -4.84 41.69
C THR A 177 -7.17 -4.41 40.23
N LYS A 178 -8.23 -3.71 39.83
CA LYS A 178 -8.39 -3.22 38.45
C LYS A 178 -7.16 -2.42 38.04
N LYS A 179 -6.56 -2.77 36.90
CA LYS A 179 -5.34 -2.16 36.40
C LYS A 179 -5.39 -2.04 34.89
N THR A 180 -4.94 -0.91 34.34
CA THR A 180 -4.75 -0.73 32.90
C THR A 180 -3.28 -0.48 32.62
N VAL A 181 -2.77 -1.16 31.58
CA VAL A 181 -1.40 -0.99 31.09
C VAL A 181 -1.43 -0.76 29.58
N LYS A 182 -0.38 -0.15 29.04
CA LYS A 182 -0.20 0.02 27.60
C LYS A 182 0.28 -1.26 26.94
N ILE A 183 -0.05 -1.39 25.66
CA ILE A 183 0.47 -2.41 24.76
C ILE A 183 1.40 -1.73 23.78
N TYR A 184 2.59 -2.29 23.60
CA TYR A 184 3.59 -1.77 22.68
C TYR A 184 3.89 -2.78 21.58
N ALA A 185 3.78 -2.35 20.33
CA ALA A 185 4.24 -3.08 19.16
C ALA A 185 5.66 -2.64 18.78
N GLY A 186 6.48 -3.54 18.26
CA GLY A 186 7.83 -3.20 17.80
C GLY A 186 8.67 -2.47 18.86
N GLN A 187 8.57 -2.91 20.12
CA GLN A 187 9.21 -2.33 21.32
C GLN A 187 8.61 -1.03 21.87
N THR A 188 8.32 -0.03 21.03
CA THR A 188 8.04 1.34 21.52
C THR A 188 6.78 1.97 20.97
N ILE A 189 6.09 1.35 20.02
CA ILE A 189 4.90 1.92 19.39
C ILE A 189 3.68 1.64 20.27
N ASP A 190 3.11 2.67 20.89
CA ASP A 190 1.89 2.55 21.72
C ASP A 190 0.67 2.24 20.84
N VAL A 191 0.23 0.98 20.87
CA VAL A 191 -0.84 0.46 20.02
C VAL A 191 -2.16 0.24 20.73
N GLY A 192 -2.23 0.45 22.04
CA GLY A 192 -3.47 0.18 22.78
C GLY A 192 -3.27 -0.09 24.27
N THR A 193 -4.26 -0.72 24.87
CA THR A 193 -4.25 -1.05 26.31
C THR A 193 -4.73 -2.46 26.59
N ALA A 194 -4.22 -3.02 27.68
CA ALA A 194 -4.77 -4.18 28.36
C ALA A 194 -5.33 -3.74 29.72
N THR A 195 -6.63 -3.95 29.94
CA THR A 195 -7.30 -3.64 31.20
C THR A 195 -7.68 -4.93 31.92
N PHE A 196 -7.11 -5.12 33.10
CA PHE A 196 -7.42 -6.19 34.03
C PHE A 196 -8.55 -5.72 34.95
N SER A 197 -9.59 -6.54 35.11
CA SER A 197 -10.65 -6.32 36.11
C SER A 197 -10.12 -6.55 37.53
N ALA A 198 -10.91 -6.24 38.56
CA ALA A 198 -10.74 -6.89 39.86
C ALA A 198 -11.09 -8.39 39.73
N PRO A 199 -10.51 -9.29 40.54
CA PRO A 199 -10.82 -10.70 40.47
C PRO A 199 -12.24 -10.99 40.95
N VAL A 200 -12.93 -11.89 40.24
CA VAL A 200 -14.24 -12.43 40.64
C VAL A 200 -14.14 -13.95 40.58
N ASN A 201 -14.39 -14.62 41.70
CA ASN A 201 -14.30 -16.09 41.80
C ASN A 201 -12.96 -16.66 41.30
N GLY A 202 -11.85 -16.02 41.69
CA GLY A 202 -10.49 -16.44 41.32
C GLY A 202 -10.15 -16.25 39.83
N LYS A 203 -10.95 -15.49 39.08
CA LYS A 203 -10.72 -15.17 37.67
C LYS A 203 -10.58 -13.68 37.45
N VAL A 204 -9.77 -13.32 36.46
CA VAL A 204 -9.56 -11.94 36.01
C VAL A 204 -10.02 -11.82 34.57
N THR A 205 -10.79 -10.78 34.27
CA THR A 205 -11.17 -10.42 32.91
C THR A 205 -10.14 -9.42 32.38
N ILE A 206 -9.55 -9.74 31.23
CA ILE A 206 -8.58 -8.91 30.51
C ILE A 206 -9.24 -8.42 29.22
N THR A 207 -9.40 -7.11 29.12
CA THR A 207 -9.91 -6.45 27.92
C THR A 207 -8.76 -5.80 27.17
N ILE A 208 -8.60 -6.19 25.91
CA ILE A 208 -7.65 -5.60 24.97
C ILE A 208 -8.38 -4.58 24.11
N ASN A 209 -7.85 -3.37 24.01
CA ASN A 209 -8.33 -2.35 23.08
C ASN A 209 -7.14 -1.78 22.30
N LEU A 210 -7.09 -2.06 21.00
CA LEU A 210 -6.12 -1.52 20.07
C LEU A 210 -6.65 -0.20 19.49
N LYS A 211 -5.75 0.75 19.20
CA LYS A 211 -6.08 2.11 18.76
C LYS A 211 -5.35 2.49 17.48
N ASN A 212 -5.65 3.68 16.97
CA ASN A 212 -4.96 4.30 15.83
C ASN A 212 -4.99 3.45 14.56
N GLY A 213 -6.05 2.66 14.35
CA GLY A 213 -6.19 1.78 13.20
C GLY A 213 -5.48 0.43 13.33
N VAL A 214 -4.81 0.15 14.46
CA VAL A 214 -4.22 -1.16 14.75
C VAL A 214 -5.30 -2.20 15.02
N SER A 215 -5.09 -3.43 14.53
CA SER A 215 -5.97 -4.58 14.77
C SER A 215 -5.16 -5.86 14.94
N PHE A 216 -5.80 -6.93 15.39
CA PHE A 216 -5.18 -8.25 15.42
C PHE A 216 -4.75 -8.68 14.01
N ALA A 217 -3.60 -9.35 13.89
CA ALA A 217 -3.12 -9.89 12.63
C ALA A 217 -3.97 -11.11 12.21
N ASP A 218 -4.11 -11.32 10.91
CA ASP A 218 -4.92 -12.39 10.32
C ASP A 218 -4.17 -13.75 10.35
N VAL A 219 -3.66 -14.13 11.53
CA VAL A 219 -2.93 -15.36 11.81
C VAL A 219 -3.56 -16.10 12.98
N LYS A 220 -3.41 -17.43 13.01
CA LYS A 220 -3.92 -18.25 14.11
C LYS A 220 -3.22 -17.91 15.43
N GLU A 221 -3.96 -18.02 16.53
CA GLU A 221 -3.46 -17.78 17.89
C GLU A 221 -2.85 -16.38 18.08
N ASN A 222 -3.37 -15.35 17.41
CA ASN A 222 -2.83 -13.98 17.47
C ASN A 222 -2.93 -13.29 18.84
N LEU A 223 -3.63 -13.86 19.82
CA LEU A 223 -3.59 -13.46 21.22
C LEU A 223 -3.17 -14.66 22.09
N LYS A 224 -2.10 -14.48 22.87
CA LYS A 224 -1.51 -15.52 23.72
C LYS A 224 -1.26 -14.93 25.11
N ILE A 225 -1.80 -15.56 26.16
CA ILE A 225 -1.64 -15.11 27.55
C ILE A 225 -1.06 -16.24 28.39
N GLN A 226 -0.10 -15.91 29.23
CA GLN A 226 0.45 -16.79 30.26
C GLN A 226 0.39 -16.10 31.62
N GLY A 227 -0.28 -16.73 32.58
CA GLY A 227 -0.24 -16.32 33.98
C GLY A 227 0.89 -17.01 34.74
N TYR A 228 1.44 -16.32 35.74
CA TYR A 228 2.49 -16.81 36.63
C TYR A 228 2.19 -16.47 38.09
N ALA A 229 2.32 -17.45 38.98
CA ALA A 229 2.14 -17.25 40.42
C ALA A 229 3.30 -16.45 41.05
N ALA A 230 4.49 -16.53 40.47
CA ALA A 230 5.69 -15.80 40.86
C ALA A 230 6.25 -15.02 39.67
N VAL A 231 7.32 -14.24 39.88
CA VAL A 231 8.01 -13.53 38.79
C VAL A 231 8.36 -14.53 37.68
N PRO A 232 8.09 -14.21 36.40
CA PRO A 232 8.38 -15.12 35.30
C PRO A 232 9.87 -15.51 35.24
N PRO A 233 10.20 -16.74 34.80
CA PRO A 233 11.60 -17.16 34.67
C PRO A 233 12.39 -16.21 33.77
N ALA A 234 13.63 -15.92 34.15
CA ALA A 234 14.53 -15.00 33.44
C ALA A 234 15.10 -15.61 32.14
N GLN A 235 14.21 -16.02 31.24
CA GLN A 235 14.53 -16.68 29.97
C GLN A 235 13.59 -16.19 28.87
N ASN A 236 13.99 -16.38 27.61
CA ASN A 236 13.14 -16.02 26.48
C ASN A 236 11.80 -16.76 26.56
N PRO A 237 10.66 -16.02 26.58
CA PRO A 237 9.37 -16.67 26.56
C PRO A 237 9.15 -17.34 25.20
N ALA A 238 8.38 -18.43 25.20
CA ALA A 238 7.91 -19.09 24.00
C ALA A 238 6.38 -18.94 23.92
N PRO A 239 5.85 -17.83 23.35
CA PRO A 239 4.41 -17.57 23.33
C PRO A 239 3.57 -18.72 22.77
N GLY A 240 4.07 -19.45 21.76
CA GLY A 240 3.38 -20.63 21.20
C GLY A 240 3.14 -21.77 22.20
N LYS A 241 3.90 -21.80 23.30
CA LYS A 241 3.76 -22.75 24.41
C LYS A 241 2.96 -22.21 25.59
N PHE A 242 2.40 -21.00 25.49
CA PHE A 242 1.55 -20.46 26.54
C PHE A 242 0.27 -21.31 26.69
N THR A 243 -0.12 -21.57 27.94
CA THR A 243 -1.21 -22.50 28.27
C THR A 243 -2.40 -21.81 28.95
N THR A 244 -2.23 -20.60 29.51
CA THR A 244 -3.34 -19.92 30.20
C THR A 244 -4.45 -19.52 29.23
N TYR A 245 -4.10 -18.98 28.06
CA TYR A 245 -5.06 -18.71 26.98
C TYR A 245 -4.37 -18.55 25.63
N LYS A 246 -4.99 -19.07 24.57
CA LYS A 246 -4.65 -18.78 23.18
C LYS A 246 -5.93 -18.63 22.37
N GLY A 247 -5.99 -17.63 21.50
CA GLY A 247 -7.17 -17.35 20.68
C GLY A 247 -6.82 -16.69 19.37
N THR A 248 -7.69 -16.89 18.37
CA THR A 248 -7.63 -16.18 17.09
C THR A 248 -8.73 -15.12 17.10
N ILE A 249 -8.32 -13.86 17.19
CA ILE A 249 -9.21 -12.72 17.38
C ILE A 249 -9.26 -11.91 16.08
N SER A 250 -10.43 -11.39 15.74
CA SER A 250 -10.62 -10.44 14.64
C SER A 250 -10.90 -9.03 15.18
N GLY A 251 -10.63 -8.00 14.37
CA GLY A 251 -10.90 -6.61 14.75
C GLY A 251 -9.83 -6.02 15.67
N SER A 252 -10.20 -5.00 16.45
CA SER A 252 -9.28 -4.20 17.27
C SER A 252 -9.49 -4.34 18.77
N SER A 253 -10.46 -5.14 19.22
CA SER A 253 -10.71 -5.34 20.65
C SER A 253 -11.19 -6.74 20.95
N THR A 254 -10.97 -7.18 22.18
CA THR A 254 -11.52 -8.43 22.71
C THR A 254 -11.50 -8.44 24.22
N THR A 255 -12.29 -9.33 24.81
CA THR A 255 -12.31 -9.58 26.24
C THR A 255 -12.14 -11.08 26.49
N VAL A 256 -11.22 -11.42 27.40
CA VAL A 256 -10.92 -12.81 27.76
C VAL A 256 -10.90 -12.95 29.28
N THR A 257 -11.44 -14.05 29.80
CA THR A 257 -11.42 -14.34 31.24
C THR A 257 -10.47 -15.49 31.51
N VAL A 258 -9.50 -15.27 32.40
CA VAL A 258 -8.44 -16.24 32.76
C VAL A 258 -8.35 -16.42 34.28
N PRO A 259 -7.75 -17.51 34.80
CA PRO A 259 -7.48 -17.62 36.23
C PRO A 259 -6.60 -16.46 36.74
N GLN A 260 -6.75 -16.11 38.01
CA GLN A 260 -5.96 -15.07 38.64
C GLN A 260 -4.50 -15.52 38.88
N TYR A 261 -3.57 -14.67 38.49
CA TYR A 261 -2.13 -14.81 38.73
C TYR A 261 -1.51 -13.47 39.16
N ALA A 262 -0.31 -13.52 39.75
CA ALA A 262 0.42 -12.33 40.18
C ALA A 262 1.12 -11.61 39.02
N TYR A 263 1.41 -12.33 37.92
CA TYR A 263 2.04 -11.78 36.72
C TYR A 263 1.42 -12.37 35.46
N TYR A 264 1.41 -11.58 34.37
CA TYR A 264 0.92 -12.00 33.08
C TYR A 264 1.89 -11.63 31.95
N GLY A 265 2.23 -12.58 31.10
CA GLY A 265 2.72 -12.31 29.75
C GLY A 265 1.56 -12.24 28.79
N ILE A 266 1.36 -11.11 28.12
CA ILE A 266 0.32 -10.93 27.10
C ILE A 266 1.02 -10.59 25.79
N HIS A 267 1.02 -11.54 24.86
CA HIS A 267 1.62 -11.44 23.55
C HIS A 267 0.51 -11.33 22.49
N LEU A 268 0.71 -10.42 21.54
CA LEU A 268 -0.19 -10.22 20.42
C LEU A 268 0.60 -10.24 19.10
N ASP A 269 0.02 -10.85 18.09
CA ASP A 269 0.38 -10.64 16.68
C ASP A 269 -0.60 -9.59 16.13
N VAL A 270 -0.10 -8.41 15.74
CA VAL A 270 -0.92 -7.27 15.33
C VAL A 270 -0.55 -6.80 13.93
N LYS A 271 -1.50 -6.15 13.26
CA LYS A 271 -1.26 -5.39 12.05
C LYS A 271 -1.17 -3.89 12.36
N VAL A 272 0.06 -3.41 12.16
CA VAL A 272 0.67 -2.08 12.22
C VAL A 272 0.33 -1.07 11.11
N PRO A 273 -0.55 -0.06 11.23
CA PRO A 273 -0.59 1.03 10.25
C PRO A 273 0.82 1.57 9.97
N CYS A 274 1.22 1.61 8.69
CA CYS A 274 2.56 2.06 8.30
C CYS A 274 2.82 3.52 8.69
N SER A 275 1.78 4.32 8.91
CA SER A 275 1.86 5.69 9.42
C SER A 275 2.23 5.82 10.90
N LEU A 276 2.20 4.74 11.70
CA LEU A 276 2.51 4.76 13.14
C LEU A 276 3.97 4.45 13.47
N LYS A 277 4.89 4.81 12.58
CA LYS A 277 6.32 4.65 12.83
C LYS A 277 7.00 6.00 13.00
#